data_AF-S3DX16-F1
#
_entry.id   AF-S3DX16-F1
#
_cell.length_a   1.000
_cell.length_b   1.000
_cell.length_c   1.000
_cell.angle_alpha   90.00
_cell.angle_beta   90.00
_cell.angle_gamma   90.00
#
_symmetry.space_group_name_H-M   'P 1'
#
loop_
_entity.id
_entity.type
_entity.pdbx_description
1 polymer ?
#
loop_
_entity_poly.entity_id
_entity_poly.type
_entity_poly.pdbx_seq_one_letter_code
_entity_poly.pdbx_strand_id
1 'polypeptide(L)'
;MSTPSFPEIIPGTDGPADSETLGYTLNHHAILVSNLTNTRKFYGDVLGMRHVFTFRLNPQWSFMFLGHAQGGKNGTGFQDAATIEMEMRNREGLLEFLSYEGATPPPTQTRPHSSFSHLGLVVPNILAAQARMEAKGVTIVKRVGDAAHAESVIPAAFGFPDKDAFQEASPGLQMLGFDGVLIIADPDGNLLEVMQQ
;
A
#
# COMPACT_ATOMS: atom_id res chain seq x y z
N MET A 1 16.32 25.25 27.94
CA MET A 1 15.54 24.31 27.10
C MET A 1 16.55 23.34 26.52
N SER A 2 16.39 22.04 26.72
CA SER A 2 17.28 21.03 26.12
C SER A 2 17.11 21.04 24.61
N THR A 3 18.21 20.94 23.86
CA THR A 3 18.16 20.71 22.42
C THR A 3 17.46 19.38 22.15
N PRO A 4 16.51 19.31 21.21
CA PRO A 4 15.91 18.03 20.83
C PRO A 4 16.99 17.06 20.33
N SER A 5 16.87 15.79 20.71
CA SER A 5 17.70 14.70 20.18
C SER A 5 16.88 13.86 19.22
N PHE A 6 17.42 13.58 18.04
CA PHE A 6 16.77 12.75 17.02
C PHE A 6 17.51 11.41 16.84
N PRO A 7 16.83 10.33 16.41
CA PRO A 7 15.37 10.22 16.22
C PRO A 7 14.58 10.25 17.53
N GLU A 8 13.35 10.76 17.49
CA GLU A 8 12.43 10.85 18.63
C GLU A 8 11.09 10.18 18.27
N ILE A 9 10.52 9.43 19.20
CA ILE A 9 9.16 8.89 19.09
C ILE A 9 8.27 9.68 20.04
N ILE A 10 7.25 10.35 19.48
CA ILE A 10 6.23 11.06 20.25
C ILE A 10 4.99 10.15 20.31
N PRO A 11 4.71 9.48 21.44
CA PRO A 11 3.52 8.63 21.56
C PRO A 11 2.24 9.48 21.56
N GLY A 12 1.17 8.95 20.95
CA GLY A 12 -0.15 9.57 21.03
C GLY A 12 -0.70 9.55 22.46
N THR A 13 -1.38 10.62 22.85
CA THR A 13 -1.93 10.80 24.21
C THR A 13 -3.43 11.10 24.21
N ASP A 14 -4.10 10.86 23.09
CA ASP A 14 -5.53 11.13 22.92
C ASP A 14 -6.38 10.27 23.86
N GLY A 15 -7.49 10.84 24.32
CA GLY A 15 -8.52 10.12 25.08
C GLY A 15 -9.40 9.24 24.19
N PRO A 16 -10.49 8.66 24.71
CA PRO A 16 -11.44 7.93 23.87
C PRO A 16 -12.04 8.84 22.80
N ALA A 17 -12.36 8.26 21.64
CA ALA A 17 -13.06 8.97 20.57
C ALA A 17 -14.43 9.49 21.03
N ASP A 18 -14.91 10.56 20.39
CA ASP A 18 -16.25 11.08 20.65
C ASP A 18 -17.31 10.01 20.34
N SER A 19 -18.27 9.86 21.25
CA SER A 19 -19.41 8.94 21.10
C SER A 19 -20.22 9.15 19.82
N GLU A 20 -20.24 10.37 19.26
CA GLU A 20 -20.92 10.67 17.98
C GLU A 20 -20.24 10.01 16.78
N THR A 21 -18.97 9.60 16.91
CA THR A 21 -18.20 8.95 15.84
C THR A 21 -18.17 7.43 15.96
N LEU A 22 -18.88 6.85 16.94
CA LEU A 22 -18.94 5.40 17.09
C LEU A 22 -19.55 4.75 15.86
N GLY A 23 -18.81 3.79 15.30
CA GLY A 23 -19.19 3.11 14.06
C GLY A 23 -18.65 3.75 12.79
N TYR A 24 -17.94 4.89 12.88
CA TYR A 24 -17.18 5.39 11.73
C TYR A 24 -16.03 4.44 11.43
N THR A 25 -15.83 4.15 10.14
CA THR A 25 -14.78 3.24 9.68
C THR A 25 -14.14 3.78 8.41
N LEU A 26 -12.82 3.66 8.31
CA LEU A 26 -12.08 3.99 7.10
C LEU A 26 -12.17 2.81 6.12
N ASN A 27 -13.15 2.90 5.22
CA ASN A 27 -13.56 1.76 4.42
C ASN A 27 -12.60 1.40 3.28
N HIS A 28 -12.27 2.38 2.42
CA HIS A 28 -11.52 2.14 1.20
C HIS A 28 -10.56 3.30 0.87
N HIS A 29 -9.59 2.99 0.01
CA HIS A 29 -8.69 3.96 -0.61
C HIS A 29 -8.85 3.90 -2.14
N ALA A 30 -8.99 5.07 -2.75
CA ALA A 30 -9.17 5.21 -4.19
C ALA A 30 -7.83 5.55 -4.86
N ILE A 31 -7.46 4.78 -5.88
CA ILE A 31 -6.19 4.89 -6.60
C ILE A 31 -6.46 4.97 -8.10
N LEU A 32 -5.87 5.97 -8.75
CA LEU A 32 -5.89 6.09 -10.20
C LEU A 32 -4.91 5.08 -10.81
N VAL A 33 -5.37 4.31 -11.80
CA VAL A 33 -4.55 3.31 -12.48
C VAL A 33 -4.71 3.39 -14.00
N SER A 34 -3.62 3.12 -14.70
CA SER A 34 -3.59 3.12 -16.16
C SER A 34 -4.31 1.93 -16.78
N ASN A 35 -4.40 0.79 -16.08
CA ASN A 35 -4.98 -0.42 -16.63
C ASN A 35 -5.56 -1.37 -15.59
N LEU A 36 -6.90 -1.42 -15.49
CA LEU A 36 -7.61 -2.29 -14.54
C LEU A 36 -7.28 -3.79 -14.69
N THR A 37 -6.91 -4.27 -15.89
CA THR A 37 -6.56 -5.68 -16.10
C THR A 37 -5.23 -6.01 -15.43
N ASN A 38 -4.21 -5.16 -15.63
CA ASN A 38 -2.91 -5.34 -15.00
C ASN A 38 -3.00 -5.15 -13.49
N THR A 39 -3.74 -4.14 -13.04
CA THR A 39 -4.06 -3.92 -11.62
C THR A 39 -4.72 -5.15 -11.01
N ARG A 40 -5.75 -5.72 -11.65
CA ARG A 40 -6.43 -6.94 -11.16
C ARG A 40 -5.49 -8.13 -11.06
N LYS A 41 -4.58 -8.32 -12.03
CA LYS A 41 -3.58 -9.39 -11.96
C LYS A 41 -2.62 -9.18 -10.78
N PHE A 42 -2.14 -7.96 -10.57
CA PHE A 42 -1.24 -7.66 -9.45
C PHE A 42 -1.95 -7.88 -8.11
N TYR A 43 -2.98 -7.09 -7.81
CA TYR A 43 -3.65 -7.14 -6.51
C TYR A 43 -4.40 -8.47 -6.29
N GLY A 44 -4.96 -9.07 -7.35
CA GLY A 44 -5.66 -10.34 -7.27
C GLY A 44 -4.74 -11.55 -7.26
N ASP A 45 -3.95 -11.76 -8.31
CA ASP A 45 -3.16 -12.99 -8.49
C ASP A 45 -1.83 -12.98 -7.75
N VAL A 46 -1.26 -11.80 -7.44
CA VAL A 46 -0.04 -11.70 -6.64
C VAL A 46 -0.38 -11.57 -5.17
N LEU A 47 -1.20 -10.59 -4.81
CA LEU A 47 -1.47 -10.30 -3.39
C LEU A 47 -2.63 -11.14 -2.83
N GLY A 48 -3.44 -11.78 -3.66
CA GLY A 48 -4.53 -12.63 -3.20
C GLY A 48 -5.79 -11.87 -2.80
N MET A 49 -5.94 -10.61 -3.23
CA MET A 49 -7.19 -9.88 -3.06
C MET A 49 -8.29 -10.47 -3.97
N ARG A 50 -9.54 -10.34 -3.54
CA ARG A 50 -10.71 -10.78 -4.28
C ARG A 50 -11.28 -9.58 -5.02
N HIS A 51 -11.50 -9.78 -6.32
CA HIS A 51 -12.30 -8.87 -7.13
C HIS A 51 -13.74 -8.94 -6.66
N VAL A 52 -14.28 -7.81 -6.22
CA VAL A 52 -15.65 -7.71 -5.72
C VAL A 52 -16.57 -7.41 -6.91
N PHE A 53 -16.33 -6.29 -7.59
CA PHE A 53 -17.00 -5.95 -8.83
C PHE A 53 -16.16 -4.95 -9.64
N THR A 54 -16.52 -4.82 -10.92
CA THR A 54 -16.09 -3.71 -11.78
C THR A 54 -17.33 -2.99 -12.25
N PHE A 55 -17.36 -1.68 -12.06
CA PHE A 55 -18.44 -0.83 -12.54
C PHE A 55 -17.94 0.03 -13.68
N ARG A 56 -18.57 -0.09 -14.85
CA ARG A 56 -18.28 0.74 -16.02
C ARG A 56 -19.30 1.88 -16.03
N LEU A 57 -18.85 3.11 -15.75
CA LEU A 57 -19.75 4.26 -15.77
C LEU A 57 -20.26 4.52 -17.19
N ASN A 58 -19.40 4.33 -18.18
CA ASN A 58 -19.67 4.43 -19.61
C ASN A 58 -18.50 3.74 -20.38
N PRO A 59 -18.38 3.87 -21.71
CA PRO A 59 -17.28 3.25 -22.46
C PRO A 59 -15.87 3.66 -22.02
N GLN A 60 -15.69 4.87 -21.48
CA GLN A 60 -14.39 5.48 -21.21
C GLN A 60 -13.99 5.50 -19.74
N TRP A 61 -14.91 5.45 -18.78
CA TRP A 61 -14.58 5.48 -17.35
C TRP A 61 -15.08 4.24 -16.63
N SER A 62 -14.23 3.66 -15.78
CA SER A 62 -14.55 2.47 -14.97
C SER A 62 -13.83 2.50 -13.63
N PHE A 63 -14.43 1.88 -12.62
CA PHE A 63 -13.74 1.57 -11.38
C PHE A 63 -13.93 0.11 -10.97
N MET A 64 -13.01 -0.38 -10.14
CA MET A 64 -12.96 -1.76 -9.71
C MET A 64 -12.62 -1.85 -8.22
N PHE A 65 -13.43 -2.59 -7.46
CA PHE A 65 -13.19 -2.83 -6.04
C PHE A 65 -12.53 -4.18 -5.80
N LEU A 66 -11.43 -4.18 -5.05
CA LEU A 66 -10.77 -5.38 -4.53
C LEU A 66 -10.65 -5.32 -3.00
N GLY A 67 -10.68 -6.49 -2.36
CA GLY A 67 -10.44 -6.64 -0.92
C GLY A 67 -9.87 -8.02 -0.59
N HIS A 68 -9.00 -8.13 0.42
CA HIS A 68 -8.61 -9.46 0.92
C HIS A 68 -9.83 -10.21 1.46
N ALA A 69 -9.90 -11.53 1.28
CA ALA A 69 -10.94 -12.33 1.92
C ALA A 69 -10.72 -12.35 3.45
N GLN A 70 -11.77 -12.21 4.27
CA GLN A 70 -11.65 -12.48 5.71
C GLN A 70 -11.29 -13.95 5.96
N GLY A 71 -11.74 -14.84 5.06
CA GLY A 71 -11.29 -16.24 5.00
C GLY A 71 -9.77 -16.41 4.85
N GLY A 72 -9.06 -15.40 4.35
CA GLY A 72 -7.60 -15.40 4.32
C GLY A 72 -6.97 -15.36 5.72
N LYS A 73 -7.63 -14.71 6.70
CA LYS A 73 -7.13 -14.59 8.08
C LYS A 73 -7.41 -15.84 8.92
N ASN A 74 -8.44 -16.61 8.58
CA ASN A 74 -8.75 -17.88 9.25
C ASN A 74 -8.29 -19.14 8.46
N GLY A 75 -7.52 -18.94 7.38
CA GLY A 75 -6.86 -20.01 6.63
C GLY A 75 -7.69 -20.67 5.52
N THR A 76 -8.94 -20.29 5.30
CA THR A 76 -9.74 -20.83 4.18
C THR A 76 -9.36 -20.21 2.84
N GLY A 77 -8.82 -18.99 2.84
CA GLY A 77 -8.38 -18.24 1.66
C GLY A 77 -9.51 -17.85 0.70
N PHE A 78 -10.76 -18.22 0.98
CA PHE A 78 -11.89 -18.03 0.10
C PHE A 78 -13.02 -17.27 0.79
N GLN A 79 -13.55 -16.30 0.05
CA GLN A 79 -14.81 -15.62 0.30
C GLN A 79 -15.32 -15.20 -1.08
N ASP A 80 -16.56 -15.52 -1.40
CA ASP A 80 -17.12 -15.16 -2.70
C ASP A 80 -17.36 -13.65 -2.80
N ALA A 81 -17.47 -13.16 -4.04
CA ALA A 81 -17.59 -11.73 -4.31
C ALA A 81 -18.89 -11.14 -3.75
N ALA A 82 -20.01 -11.88 -3.80
CA ALA A 82 -21.31 -11.41 -3.33
C ALA A 82 -21.33 -11.21 -1.80
N THR A 83 -20.68 -12.10 -1.06
CA THR A 83 -20.50 -11.97 0.39
C THR A 83 -19.66 -10.75 0.72
N ILE A 84 -18.54 -10.55 0.00
CA ILE A 84 -17.71 -9.35 0.19
C ILE A 84 -18.49 -8.07 -0.15
N GLU A 85 -19.29 -8.08 -1.21
CA GLU A 85 -20.11 -6.94 -1.61
C GLU A 85 -21.17 -6.59 -0.56
N MET A 86 -21.86 -7.60 -0.02
CA MET A 86 -22.83 -7.43 1.07
C MET A 86 -22.18 -6.81 2.31
N GLU A 87 -20.97 -7.23 2.63
CA GLU A 87 -20.21 -6.74 3.77
C GLU A 87 -19.52 -5.40 3.51
N MET A 88 -19.46 -4.93 2.26
CA MET A 88 -18.51 -3.92 1.79
C MET A 88 -18.43 -2.69 2.69
N ARG A 89 -19.57 -2.18 3.17
CA ARG A 89 -19.67 -0.98 4.02
C ARG A 89 -19.15 -1.16 5.46
N ASN A 90 -19.02 -2.40 5.90
CA ASN A 90 -18.50 -2.79 7.20
C ASN A 90 -17.08 -3.36 7.11
N ARG A 91 -16.41 -3.21 5.95
CA ARG A 91 -15.02 -3.64 5.75
C ARG A 91 -14.06 -2.47 5.88
N GLU A 92 -12.82 -2.80 6.17
CA GLU A 92 -11.69 -1.88 6.14
C GLU A 92 -10.65 -2.38 5.13
N GLY A 93 -9.86 -1.44 4.59
CA GLY A 93 -8.75 -1.77 3.70
C GLY A 93 -9.17 -2.29 2.32
N LEU A 94 -10.34 -1.87 1.83
CA LEU A 94 -10.70 -2.08 0.43
C LEU A 94 -9.89 -1.14 -0.47
N LEU A 95 -9.61 -1.57 -1.69
CA LEU A 95 -9.00 -0.73 -2.72
C LEU A 95 -9.98 -0.53 -3.86
N GLU A 96 -10.23 0.75 -4.16
CA GLU A 96 -10.97 1.21 -5.32
C GLU A 96 -9.98 1.67 -6.38
N PHE A 97 -9.99 1.02 -7.55
CA PHE A 97 -9.12 1.38 -8.66
C PHE A 97 -9.94 2.07 -9.74
N LEU A 98 -9.61 3.32 -10.07
CA LEU A 98 -10.30 4.11 -11.08
C LEU A 98 -9.41 4.21 -12.33
N SER A 99 -10.02 4.05 -13.50
CA SER A 99 -9.32 4.13 -14.79
C SER A 99 -10.18 4.81 -15.84
N TYR A 100 -9.53 5.48 -16.77
CA TYR A 100 -10.17 6.17 -17.90
C TYR A 100 -9.46 5.85 -19.22
N GLU A 101 -10.16 6.03 -20.34
CA GLU A 101 -9.61 5.80 -21.68
C GLU A 101 -8.40 6.71 -21.93
N GLY A 102 -7.27 6.10 -22.33
CA GLY A 102 -6.02 6.81 -22.56
C GLY A 102 -5.21 7.08 -21.28
N ALA A 103 -5.61 6.55 -20.12
CA ALA A 103 -4.79 6.62 -18.91
C ALA A 103 -3.43 5.93 -19.15
N THR A 104 -2.36 6.61 -18.73
CA THR A 104 -0.99 6.10 -18.76
C THR A 104 -0.45 6.03 -17.34
N PRO A 105 0.50 5.12 -17.05
CA PRO A 105 1.17 5.13 -15.76
C PRO A 105 1.72 6.52 -15.45
N PRO A 106 1.64 6.99 -14.19
CA PRO A 106 2.26 8.24 -13.81
C PRO A 106 3.77 8.17 -14.07
N PRO A 107 4.43 9.31 -14.34
CA PRO A 107 5.87 9.35 -14.41
C PRO A 107 6.46 8.93 -13.06
N THR A 108 7.65 8.32 -13.09
CA THR A 108 8.37 7.96 -11.88
C THR A 108 8.54 9.19 -10.98
N GLN A 109 8.08 9.07 -9.74
CA GLN A 109 8.15 10.15 -8.77
C GLN A 109 9.61 10.37 -8.35
N THR A 110 10.15 11.57 -8.65
CA THR A 110 11.52 11.97 -8.30
C THR A 110 11.58 13.03 -7.20
N ARG A 111 10.44 13.62 -6.85
CA ARG A 111 10.26 14.51 -5.69
C ARG A 111 8.89 14.31 -5.04
N PRO A 112 8.72 14.65 -3.76
CA PRO A 112 7.40 14.67 -3.11
C PRO A 112 6.47 15.66 -3.81
N HIS A 113 5.36 15.18 -4.35
CA HIS A 113 4.33 16.03 -4.96
C HIS A 113 2.93 15.39 -4.94
N SER A 114 2.85 14.07 -4.75
CA SER A 114 1.62 13.37 -4.39
C SER A 114 1.34 13.52 -2.89
N SER A 115 0.06 13.66 -2.53
CA SER A 115 -0.40 13.55 -1.14
C SER A 115 -0.42 12.10 -0.64
N PHE A 116 -0.43 11.13 -1.56
CA PHE A 116 -0.42 9.70 -1.25
C PHE A 116 1.00 9.14 -1.36
N SER A 117 1.46 8.47 -0.31
CA SER A 117 2.83 7.94 -0.19
C SER A 117 2.94 6.49 -0.67
N HIS A 118 2.31 5.58 0.07
CA HIS A 118 2.35 4.13 -0.18
C HIS A 118 1.19 3.43 0.54
N LEU A 119 0.94 2.18 0.17
CA LEU A 119 0.03 1.28 0.90
C LEU A 119 0.82 0.41 1.88
N GLY A 120 0.23 0.07 3.02
CA GLY A 120 0.77 -0.95 3.93
C GLY A 120 0.17 -2.33 3.65
N LEU A 121 1.02 -3.35 3.53
CA LEU A 121 0.62 -4.75 3.41
C LEU A 121 1.25 -5.55 4.54
N VAL A 122 0.44 -6.32 5.26
CA VAL A 122 0.95 -7.20 6.32
C VAL A 122 0.90 -8.66 5.85
N VAL A 123 2.00 -9.38 6.03
CA VAL A 123 2.16 -10.79 5.64
C VAL A 123 2.62 -11.64 6.84
N PRO A 124 2.26 -12.93 6.89
CA PRO A 124 2.66 -13.81 8.00
C PRO A 124 4.14 -14.22 7.94
N ASN A 125 4.74 -14.23 6.74
CA ASN A 125 6.15 -14.55 6.54
C ASN A 125 6.70 -13.71 5.39
N ILE A 126 7.54 -12.75 5.71
CA ILE A 126 8.00 -11.75 4.74
C ILE A 126 8.99 -12.32 3.73
N LEU A 127 9.83 -13.29 4.12
CA LEU A 127 10.76 -13.94 3.20
C LEU A 127 10.02 -14.82 2.17
N ALA A 128 8.98 -15.53 2.61
CA ALA A 128 8.10 -16.27 1.71
C ALA A 128 7.32 -15.34 0.78
N ALA A 129 6.87 -14.19 1.29
CA ALA A 129 6.22 -13.16 0.48
C ALA A 129 7.20 -12.61 -0.57
N GLN A 130 8.42 -12.23 -0.19
CA GLN A 130 9.45 -11.76 -1.13
C GLN A 130 9.73 -12.79 -2.24
N ALA A 131 9.98 -14.05 -1.87
CA ALA A 131 10.21 -15.11 -2.86
C ALA A 131 9.04 -15.27 -3.83
N ARG A 132 7.81 -15.10 -3.33
CA ARG A 132 6.61 -15.10 -4.16
C ARG A 132 6.55 -13.88 -5.09
N MET A 133 6.92 -12.69 -4.63
CA MET A 133 6.98 -11.48 -5.46
C MET A 133 7.99 -11.65 -6.60
N GLU A 134 9.17 -12.19 -6.29
CA GLU A 134 10.22 -12.52 -7.27
C GLU A 134 9.69 -13.52 -8.32
N ALA A 135 9.07 -14.62 -7.87
CA ALA A 135 8.51 -15.64 -8.77
C ALA A 135 7.37 -15.12 -9.66
N LYS A 136 6.69 -14.04 -9.27
CA LYS A 136 5.65 -13.39 -10.09
C LYS A 136 6.17 -12.22 -10.94
N GLY A 137 7.46 -11.92 -10.88
CA GLY A 137 8.05 -10.81 -11.65
C GLY A 137 7.57 -9.44 -11.16
N VAL A 138 7.26 -9.30 -9.87
CA VAL A 138 6.92 -8.02 -9.26
C VAL A 138 8.16 -7.13 -9.19
N THR A 139 7.98 -5.84 -9.42
CA THR A 139 9.03 -4.84 -9.19
C THR A 139 9.31 -4.73 -7.69
N ILE A 140 10.46 -5.24 -7.26
CA ILE A 140 10.96 -5.08 -5.90
C ILE A 140 11.90 -3.88 -5.87
N VAL A 141 11.51 -2.85 -5.11
CA VAL A 141 12.27 -1.60 -4.96
C VAL A 141 13.33 -1.73 -3.86
N LYS A 142 13.01 -2.47 -2.79
CA LYS A 142 13.90 -2.77 -1.66
C LYS A 142 13.59 -4.15 -1.13
N ARG A 143 14.60 -5.01 -0.96
CA ARG A 143 14.42 -6.34 -0.34
C ARG A 143 14.46 -6.27 1.19
N VAL A 144 13.95 -7.32 1.81
CA VAL A 144 14.14 -7.58 3.25
C VAL A 144 15.62 -7.74 3.54
N GLY A 145 16.13 -7.02 4.53
CA GLY A 145 17.54 -6.98 4.94
C GLY A 145 18.39 -5.98 4.17
N ASP A 146 17.94 -5.50 3.00
CA ASP A 146 18.64 -4.46 2.26
C ASP A 146 18.35 -3.09 2.88
N ALA A 147 19.38 -2.24 2.98
CA ALA A 147 19.19 -0.83 3.28
C ALA A 147 18.49 -0.12 2.11
N ALA A 148 17.67 0.89 2.41
CA ALA A 148 17.03 1.67 1.37
C ALA A 148 18.03 2.60 0.66
N HIS A 149 17.99 2.61 -0.67
CA HIS A 149 18.91 3.40 -1.48
C HIS A 149 18.36 4.80 -1.75
N ALA A 150 19.18 5.84 -1.52
CA ALA A 150 18.84 7.23 -1.80
C ALA A 150 18.58 7.52 -3.30
N GLU A 151 19.11 6.66 -4.18
CA GLU A 151 18.88 6.74 -5.64
C GLU A 151 17.58 6.06 -6.09
N SER A 152 16.87 5.38 -5.19
CA SER A 152 15.61 4.72 -5.49
C SER A 152 14.44 5.71 -5.57
N VAL A 153 13.24 5.19 -5.83
CA VAL A 153 11.98 5.96 -5.76
C VAL A 153 11.48 6.18 -4.32
N ILE A 154 12.07 5.49 -3.34
CA ILE A 154 11.64 5.54 -1.93
C ILE A 154 11.70 6.96 -1.36
N PRO A 155 12.79 7.74 -1.50
CA PRO A 155 12.86 9.08 -0.89
C PRO A 155 11.68 9.96 -1.30
N ALA A 156 11.41 10.04 -2.60
CA ALA A 156 10.35 10.89 -3.12
C ALA A 156 8.95 10.40 -2.74
N ALA A 157 8.73 9.08 -2.73
CA ALA A 157 7.46 8.48 -2.32
C ALA A 157 7.21 8.64 -0.81
N PHE A 158 8.24 8.58 0.03
CA PHE A 158 8.17 8.72 1.49
C PHE A 158 8.23 10.19 1.96
N GLY A 159 8.18 11.15 1.04
CA GLY A 159 8.07 12.57 1.37
C GLY A 159 9.41 13.29 1.61
N PHE A 160 10.55 12.64 1.34
CA PHE A 160 11.85 13.29 1.43
C PHE A 160 12.08 14.20 0.21
N PRO A 161 12.43 15.48 0.42
CA PRO A 161 12.53 16.47 -0.66
C PRO A 161 13.67 16.15 -1.65
N ASP A 162 14.72 15.52 -1.15
CA ASP A 162 15.90 15.11 -1.89
C ASP A 162 16.64 13.95 -1.18
N LYS A 163 17.77 13.56 -1.76
CA LYS A 163 18.59 12.43 -1.32
C LYS A 163 19.37 12.74 -0.05
N ASP A 164 19.75 13.99 0.17
CA ASP A 164 20.56 14.41 1.31
C ASP A 164 19.68 14.35 2.57
N ALA A 165 18.45 14.87 2.48
CA ALA A 165 17.44 14.75 3.53
C ALA A 165 17.12 13.28 3.87
N PHE A 166 17.07 12.41 2.86
CA PHE A 166 16.87 10.98 3.07
C PHE A 166 18.07 10.31 3.76
N GLN A 167 19.29 10.65 3.37
CA GLN A 167 20.51 10.13 4.00
C GLN A 167 20.62 10.58 5.47
N GLU A 168 20.29 11.84 5.76
CA GLU A 168 20.25 12.36 7.13
C GLU A 168 19.24 11.60 8.01
N ALA A 169 18.07 11.26 7.47
CA ALA A 169 17.03 10.52 8.18
C ALA A 169 17.27 9.00 8.25
N SER A 170 18.19 8.46 7.45
CA SER A 170 18.40 7.01 7.31
C SER A 170 18.69 6.27 8.63
N PRO A 171 19.50 6.80 9.57
CA PRO A 171 19.67 6.17 10.89
C PRO A 171 18.36 6.06 11.68
N GLY A 172 17.45 7.03 11.55
CA GLY A 172 16.12 6.99 12.15
C GLY A 172 15.25 5.91 11.55
N LEU A 173 15.25 5.77 10.21
CA LEU A 173 14.55 4.69 9.52
C LEU A 173 15.07 3.30 9.93
N GLN A 174 16.39 3.15 10.08
CA GLN A 174 16.99 1.90 10.56
C GLN A 174 16.53 1.58 11.98
N MET A 175 16.45 2.57 12.87
CA MET A 175 15.94 2.39 14.23
C MET A 175 14.46 1.96 14.26
N LEU A 176 13.66 2.42 13.29
CA LEU A 176 12.27 1.97 13.10
C LEU A 176 12.16 0.57 12.47
N GLY A 177 13.28 -0.07 12.14
CA GLY A 177 13.31 -1.41 11.57
C GLY A 177 13.06 -1.45 10.06
N PHE A 178 13.26 -0.34 9.34
CA PHE A 178 12.98 -0.26 7.90
C PHE A 178 13.76 -1.29 7.06
N ASP A 179 14.93 -1.72 7.52
CA ASP A 179 15.71 -2.79 6.88
C ASP A 179 14.93 -4.12 6.85
N GLY A 180 14.09 -4.39 7.87
CA GLY A 180 13.24 -5.57 7.95
C GLY A 180 12.02 -5.57 7.02
N VAL A 181 11.78 -4.47 6.28
CA VAL A 181 10.58 -4.27 5.47
C VAL A 181 10.88 -4.50 3.98
N LEU A 182 9.92 -5.02 3.22
CA LEU A 182 10.01 -5.18 1.77
C LEU A 182 9.24 -4.05 1.09
N ILE A 183 9.83 -3.39 0.09
CA ILE A 183 9.11 -2.39 -0.73
C ILE A 183 8.95 -2.95 -2.14
N ILE A 184 7.69 -3.05 -2.58
CA ILE A 184 7.32 -3.43 -3.95
C ILE A 184 6.57 -2.29 -4.63
N ALA A 185 6.52 -2.33 -5.96
CA ALA A 185 5.71 -1.40 -6.75
C ALA A 185 4.63 -2.15 -7.54
N ASP A 186 3.44 -1.56 -7.60
CA ASP A 186 2.36 -2.01 -8.47
C ASP A 186 2.64 -1.64 -9.95
N PRO A 187 1.78 -2.04 -10.92
CA PRO A 187 1.99 -1.76 -12.34
C PRO A 187 2.08 -0.27 -12.70
N ASP A 188 1.55 0.61 -11.86
CA ASP A 188 1.55 2.06 -12.05
C ASP A 188 2.66 2.75 -11.23
N GLY A 189 3.48 1.97 -10.50
CA GLY A 189 4.58 2.48 -9.70
C GLY A 189 4.20 2.92 -8.29
N ASN A 190 2.96 2.69 -7.85
CA ASN A 190 2.57 2.95 -6.47
C ASN A 190 3.30 1.97 -5.55
N LEU A 191 3.87 2.47 -4.45
CA LEU A 191 4.63 1.64 -3.54
C LEU A 191 3.73 0.93 -2.53
N LEU A 192 4.11 -0.30 -2.19
CA LEU A 192 3.56 -1.04 -1.08
C LEU A 192 4.69 -1.37 -0.10
N GLU A 193 4.50 -0.96 1.15
CA GLU A 193 5.32 -1.34 2.29
C GLU A 193 4.82 -2.66 2.86
N VAL A 194 5.60 -3.73 2.67
CA VAL A 194 5.27 -5.08 3.10
C VAL A 194 5.96 -5.39 4.43
N MET A 195 5.18 -5.54 5.49
CA MET A 195 5.63 -5.79 6.85
C MET A 195 5.24 -7.21 7.29
N GLN A 196 6.05 -7.80 8.17
CA GLN A 196 5.65 -9.04 8.84
C GLN A 196 4.73 -8.75 10.03
N GLN A 197 3.75 -9.64 10.26
CA GLN A 197 2.94 -9.71 11.48
C GLN A 197 3.78 -9.77 12.76
#